data_AF-A0A9P0BUR9-F1
#
_entry.id   AF-A0A9P0BUR9-F1
#
_cell.length_a   1.000
_cell.length_b   1.000
_cell.length_c   1.000
_cell.angle_alpha   90.00
_cell.angle_beta   90.00
_cell.angle_gamma   90.00
#
_symmetry.space_group_name_H-M   'P 1'
#
loop_
_entity.id
_entity.type
_entity.pdbx_description
1 polymer ?
#
loop_
_entity_poly.entity_id
_entity_poly.type
_entity_poly.pdbx_seq_one_letter_code
_entity_poly.pdbx_strand_id
1 'polypeptide(L)'
;MLSRVALRSAAARQSTALVVRGSATEVGGARDEQNFPRPVRGEPGKVRLGFVPEEWFQFFHSKTGVTGPYTFGVGLATYLCSKEIFVMEHEYYTGLSLALMVYIAAKKAGPSLAAYLDKEVDSIENQWNESRTDTIKSLEDAVEAEKQAQWRAQGQELLIQAKKENVLLQLEAAYRERLMNAYTEVKRRLDYQLEKSNVERRLSQKHMVDWIVSNVTKAITPDQEKQALDRCIADLAAIAGRK
;
A
#
# COMPACT_ATOMS: atom_id res chain seq x y z
N MET A 1 8.24 59.70 14.96
CA MET A 1 8.23 58.39 14.28
C MET A 1 6.81 57.83 14.09
N LEU A 2 5.85 58.64 13.65
CA LEU A 2 4.44 58.23 13.55
C LEU A 2 3.88 58.22 12.11
N SER A 3 4.66 58.61 11.10
CA SER A 3 4.19 58.68 9.70
C SER A 3 4.31 57.36 8.93
N ARG A 4 5.13 56.41 9.39
CA ARG A 4 5.39 55.14 8.66
C ARG A 4 4.39 54.02 8.98
N VAL A 5 3.71 54.08 10.13
CA VAL A 5 2.69 53.09 10.51
C VAL A 5 1.35 53.37 9.83
N ALA A 6 0.99 54.65 9.66
CA ALA A 6 -0.25 55.06 8.98
C ALA A 6 -0.26 54.71 7.48
N LEU A 7 0.89 54.74 6.81
CA LEU A 7 1.00 54.34 5.39
C LEU A 7 0.86 52.82 5.20
N ARG A 8 1.24 52.00 6.18
CA ARG A 8 1.03 50.53 6.13
C ARG A 8 -0.44 50.15 6.37
N SER A 9 -1.17 50.87 7.22
CA SER A 9 -2.59 50.58 7.45
C SER A 9 -3.49 51.06 6.31
N ALA A 10 -3.09 52.10 5.56
CA ALA A 10 -3.79 52.54 4.35
C ALA A 10 -3.61 51.55 3.18
N ALA A 11 -2.42 50.96 3.02
CA ALA A 11 -2.17 49.92 2.01
C ALA A 11 -2.95 48.61 2.27
N ALA A 12 -3.30 48.33 3.54
CA ALA A 12 -4.11 47.17 3.91
C ALA A 12 -5.64 47.38 3.72
N ARG A 13 -6.08 48.61 3.41
CA ARG A 13 -7.51 48.98 3.31
C ARG A 13 -7.98 49.40 1.91
N GLN A 14 -7.19 49.15 0.87
CA GLN A 14 -7.71 49.21 -0.50
C GLN A 14 -8.46 47.91 -0.79
N SER A 15 -9.75 47.93 -0.47
CA SER A 15 -10.76 47.04 -1.05
C SER A 15 -10.85 47.32 -2.54
N THR A 16 -9.87 46.87 -3.32
CA THR A 16 -10.07 46.68 -4.74
C THR A 16 -11.08 45.55 -4.87
N ALA A 17 -12.31 45.90 -5.26
CA ALA A 17 -13.25 44.94 -5.81
C ALA A 17 -12.58 44.32 -7.04
N LEU A 18 -11.84 43.25 -6.79
CA LEU A 18 -11.24 42.42 -7.81
C LEU A 18 -12.43 41.68 -8.41
N VAL A 19 -12.94 42.20 -9.53
CA VAL A 19 -13.72 41.40 -10.45
C VAL A 19 -12.77 40.31 -10.93
N VAL A 20 -12.74 39.21 -10.18
CA VAL A 20 -12.11 37.96 -10.60
C VAL A 20 -12.91 37.50 -11.80
N ARG A 21 -12.50 37.95 -12.99
CA ARG A 21 -12.65 37.12 -14.18
C ARG A 21 -11.76 35.92 -13.94
N GLY A 22 -12.29 34.94 -13.23
CA GLY A 22 -11.62 33.67 -13.01
C GLY A 22 -11.46 32.98 -14.34
N SER A 23 -10.34 33.20 -15.02
CA SER A 23 -9.74 32.11 -15.79
C SER A 23 -9.56 30.96 -14.79
N ALA A 24 -10.35 29.90 -14.97
CA ALA A 24 -10.49 28.77 -14.05
C ALA A 24 -9.26 27.85 -14.02
N THR A 25 -8.07 28.44 -13.98
CA THR A 25 -6.76 27.82 -13.99
C THR A 25 -5.82 28.58 -13.05
N GLU A 26 -6.20 28.75 -11.79
CA GLU A 26 -5.20 29.02 -10.76
C GLU A 26 -4.60 27.70 -10.30
N VAL A 27 -3.35 27.52 -10.69
CA VAL A 27 -2.42 26.45 -10.35
C VAL A 27 -1.83 26.83 -8.98
N GLY A 28 -2.47 26.40 -7.89
CA GLY A 28 -2.00 26.75 -6.54
C GLY A 28 -2.90 26.23 -5.42
N GLY A 29 -2.88 24.92 -5.18
CA GLY A 29 -3.63 24.27 -4.11
C GLY A 29 -4.82 23.45 -4.64
N ALA A 30 -5.04 22.29 -4.03
CA ALA A 30 -6.20 21.45 -4.33
C ALA A 30 -7.46 22.28 -4.10
N ARG A 31 -8.19 22.58 -5.18
CA ARG A 31 -9.42 23.36 -5.11
C ARG A 31 -10.43 22.61 -4.25
N ASP A 32 -11.07 23.30 -3.33
CA ASP A 32 -12.14 22.72 -2.51
C ASP A 32 -13.38 22.50 -3.37
N GLU A 33 -13.47 21.29 -3.95
CA GLU A 33 -14.61 20.90 -4.78
C GLU A 33 -15.86 20.57 -3.95
N GLN A 34 -15.75 20.42 -2.62
CA GLN A 34 -16.92 20.20 -1.75
C GLN A 34 -17.65 21.50 -1.44
N ASN A 35 -16.94 22.54 -1.02
CA ASN A 35 -17.57 23.83 -0.68
C ASN A 35 -17.78 24.74 -1.89
N PHE A 36 -16.98 24.57 -2.96
CA PHE A 36 -17.06 25.38 -4.18
C PHE A 36 -17.03 24.50 -5.44
N PRO A 37 -18.13 23.80 -5.74
CA PRO A 37 -18.22 23.02 -6.97
C PRO A 37 -18.08 23.92 -8.20
N ARG A 38 -17.54 23.37 -9.30
CA ARG A 38 -17.48 24.08 -10.57
C ARG A 38 -18.92 24.43 -10.99
N PRO A 39 -19.21 25.66 -11.44
CA PRO A 39 -20.52 25.98 -12.01
C PRO A 39 -20.83 25.01 -13.14
N VAL A 40 -21.87 24.21 -12.97
CA VAL A 40 -22.39 23.31 -14.00
C VAL A 40 -23.38 24.09 -14.85
N ARG A 41 -23.51 23.71 -16.13
CA ARG A 41 -24.53 24.28 -17.00
C ARG A 41 -25.90 24.03 -16.37
N GLY A 42 -26.62 25.10 -16.04
CA GLY A 42 -27.99 25.00 -15.53
C GLY A 42 -28.95 24.46 -16.59
N GLU A 43 -30.03 23.81 -16.14
CA GLU A 43 -31.10 23.38 -17.03
C GLU A 43 -31.71 24.59 -17.77
N PRO A 44 -32.08 24.44 -19.04
CA PRO A 44 -32.72 25.52 -19.78
C PRO A 44 -34.07 25.89 -19.13
N GLY A 45 -34.37 27.19 -19.08
CA GLY A 45 -35.66 27.68 -18.59
C GLY A 45 -36.82 27.09 -19.37
N LYS A 46 -37.89 26.71 -18.68
CA LYS A 46 -39.07 26.10 -19.30
C LYS A 46 -39.79 27.11 -20.21
N VAL A 47 -40.12 26.69 -21.43
CA VAL A 47 -40.84 27.50 -22.43
C VAL A 47 -42.14 26.79 -22.82
N ARG A 48 -43.26 27.50 -22.76
CA ARG A 48 -44.57 27.04 -23.26
C ARG A 48 -44.81 27.58 -24.67
N LEU A 49 -45.56 26.84 -25.48
CA LEU A 49 -45.91 27.19 -26.86
C LEU A 49 -44.71 27.39 -27.81
N GLY A 50 -43.50 26.99 -27.39
CA GLY A 50 -42.27 27.05 -28.19
C GLY A 50 -41.53 28.39 -28.17
N PHE A 51 -42.18 29.49 -27.75
CA PHE A 51 -41.54 30.82 -27.72
C PHE A 51 -41.81 31.65 -26.45
N VAL A 52 -42.81 31.30 -25.63
CA VAL A 52 -43.17 32.09 -24.43
C VAL A 52 -42.57 31.43 -23.18
N PRO A 53 -41.69 32.11 -22.42
CA PRO A 53 -41.09 31.54 -21.21
C PRO A 53 -42.13 31.32 -20.11
N GLU A 54 -41.92 30.32 -19.26
CA GLU A 54 -42.78 30.01 -18.10
C GLU A 54 -42.89 31.20 -17.14
N GLU A 55 -41.83 32.00 -17.04
CA GLU A 55 -41.79 33.23 -16.23
C GLU A 55 -42.94 34.19 -16.57
N TRP A 56 -43.34 34.27 -17.85
CA TRP A 56 -44.49 35.07 -18.28
C TRP A 56 -45.80 34.49 -17.71
N PHE A 57 -45.95 33.17 -17.71
CA PHE A 57 -47.13 32.53 -17.13
C PHE A 57 -47.17 32.71 -15.61
N GLN A 58 -46.02 32.62 -14.94
CA GLN A 58 -45.91 32.80 -13.49
C GLN A 58 -46.26 34.24 -13.07
N PHE A 59 -45.89 35.24 -13.86
CA PHE A 59 -46.28 36.64 -13.63
C PHE A 59 -47.81 36.81 -13.57
N PHE A 60 -48.53 36.31 -14.57
CA PHE A 60 -50.00 36.39 -14.63
C PHE A 60 -50.70 35.45 -13.64
N HIS A 61 -50.05 34.35 -13.23
CA HIS A 61 -50.66 33.35 -12.35
C HIS A 61 -51.13 33.98 -11.03
N SER A 62 -50.36 34.92 -10.48
CA SER A 62 -50.69 35.62 -9.24
C SER A 62 -51.95 36.51 -9.31
N LYS A 63 -52.38 36.92 -10.51
CA LYS A 63 -53.48 37.87 -10.72
C LYS A 63 -54.70 37.27 -11.40
N THR A 64 -54.46 36.45 -12.41
CA THR A 64 -55.48 35.96 -13.35
C THR A 64 -55.50 34.43 -13.45
N GLY A 65 -54.73 33.74 -12.60
CA GLY A 65 -54.61 32.29 -12.60
C GLY A 65 -53.97 31.73 -13.88
N VAL A 66 -54.10 30.42 -14.09
CA VAL A 66 -53.49 29.69 -15.22
C VAL A 66 -54.10 30.09 -16.58
N THR A 67 -55.37 30.50 -16.61
CA THR A 67 -56.07 30.88 -17.85
C THR A 67 -55.71 32.29 -18.32
N GLY A 68 -55.25 33.16 -17.43
CA GLY A 68 -54.94 34.57 -17.71
C GLY A 68 -54.01 34.80 -18.90
N PRO A 69 -52.83 34.17 -18.99
CA PRO A 69 -51.94 34.30 -20.14
C PRO A 69 -52.59 33.90 -21.46
N TYR A 70 -53.41 32.84 -21.45
CA TYR A 70 -54.05 32.32 -22.66
C TYR A 70 -55.19 33.24 -23.12
N THR A 71 -56.03 33.71 -22.20
CA THR A 71 -57.10 34.68 -22.53
C THR A 71 -56.53 36.02 -22.94
N PHE A 72 -55.43 36.46 -22.33
CA PHE A 72 -54.67 37.64 -22.77
C PHE A 72 -54.12 37.46 -24.18
N GLY A 73 -53.53 36.32 -24.50
CA GLY A 73 -53.02 36.02 -25.85
C GLY A 73 -54.11 36.04 -26.91
N VAL A 74 -55.26 35.40 -26.67
CA VAL A 74 -56.41 35.43 -27.58
C VAL A 74 -57.00 36.83 -27.72
N GLY A 75 -57.14 37.56 -26.61
CA GLY A 75 -57.62 38.93 -26.60
C GLY A 75 -56.71 39.89 -27.37
N LEU A 76 -55.39 39.77 -27.19
CA LEU A 76 -54.39 40.56 -27.90
C LEU A 76 -54.39 40.24 -29.39
N ALA A 77 -54.46 38.95 -29.78
CA ALA A 77 -54.58 38.56 -31.18
C ALA A 77 -55.85 39.12 -31.84
N THR A 78 -56.99 39.04 -31.15
CA THR A 78 -58.27 39.56 -31.65
C THR A 78 -58.26 41.08 -31.79
N TYR A 79 -57.63 41.79 -30.84
CA TYR A 79 -57.43 43.22 -30.90
C TYR A 79 -56.56 43.65 -32.08
N LEU A 80 -55.42 42.97 -32.30
CA LEU A 80 -54.51 43.25 -33.42
C LEU A 80 -55.19 43.08 -34.77
N CYS A 81 -56.00 42.03 -34.94
CA CYS A 81 -56.79 41.81 -36.15
C CYS A 81 -57.91 42.84 -36.29
N SER A 82 -58.65 43.16 -35.21
CA SER A 82 -59.77 44.10 -35.25
C SER A 82 -59.35 45.55 -35.52
N LYS A 83 -58.11 45.92 -35.14
CA LYS A 83 -57.55 47.26 -35.38
C LYS A 83 -56.66 47.34 -36.62
N GLU A 84 -56.60 46.27 -37.42
CA GLU A 84 -55.75 46.18 -38.61
C GLU A 84 -54.27 46.54 -38.33
N ILE A 85 -53.82 46.41 -37.08
CA ILE A 85 -52.41 46.54 -36.73
C ILE A 85 -51.65 45.32 -37.26
N PHE A 86 -52.33 44.17 -37.30
CA PHE A 86 -51.89 42.97 -38.00
C PHE A 86 -52.76 42.75 -39.22
N VAL A 87 -52.33 43.28 -40.38
CA VAL A 87 -53.05 43.16 -41.66
C VAL A 87 -52.79 41.78 -42.27
N MET A 88 -53.86 41.03 -42.55
CA MET A 88 -53.78 39.72 -43.22
C MET A 88 -53.65 39.91 -44.74
N GLU A 89 -52.46 40.31 -45.19
CA GLU A 89 -52.14 40.42 -46.62
C GLU A 89 -51.86 39.05 -47.25
N HIS A 90 -51.56 39.02 -48.56
CA HIS A 90 -51.25 37.78 -49.28
C HIS A 90 -50.09 36.98 -48.66
N GLU A 91 -49.12 37.66 -48.02
CA GLU A 91 -47.99 37.00 -47.35
C GLU A 91 -48.38 36.26 -46.05
N TYR A 92 -49.54 36.56 -45.45
CA TYR A 92 -50.00 35.92 -44.22
C TYR A 92 -50.09 34.39 -44.35
N TYR A 93 -50.66 33.91 -45.45
CA TYR A 93 -50.80 32.47 -45.71
C TYR A 93 -49.46 31.78 -45.93
N THR A 94 -48.51 32.47 -46.57
CA THR A 94 -47.14 31.98 -46.72
C THR A 94 -46.47 31.86 -45.35
N GLY A 95 -46.59 32.87 -44.49
CA GLY A 95 -46.07 32.84 -43.11
C GLY A 95 -46.67 31.70 -42.27
N LEU A 96 -47.98 31.47 -42.38
CA LEU A 96 -48.66 30.37 -41.68
C LEU A 96 -48.17 29.00 -42.15
N SER A 97 -47.97 28.82 -43.46
CA SER A 97 -47.43 27.58 -44.03
C SER A 97 -45.99 27.30 -43.56
N LEU A 98 -45.15 28.34 -43.46
CA LEU A 98 -43.79 28.24 -42.96
C LEU A 98 -43.76 27.91 -41.47
N ALA A 99 -44.60 28.57 -40.66
CA ALA A 99 -44.72 28.29 -39.23
C ALA A 99 -45.15 26.82 -38.97
N LEU A 100 -46.07 26.29 -39.77
CA LEU A 100 -46.48 24.89 -39.70
C LEU A 100 -45.34 23.94 -40.08
N MET A 101 -44.58 24.26 -41.13
CA MET A 101 -43.41 23.47 -41.54
C MET A 101 -42.36 23.42 -40.43
N VAL A 102 -42.03 24.57 -39.83
CA VAL A 102 -41.08 24.67 -38.72
C VAL A 102 -41.57 23.89 -37.50
N TYR A 103 -42.88 23.95 -37.19
CA TYR A 103 -43.46 23.17 -36.09
C TYR A 103 -43.32 21.66 -36.30
N ILE A 104 -43.64 21.16 -37.50
CA ILE A 104 -43.52 19.73 -37.84
C ILE A 104 -42.05 19.30 -37.82
N ALA A 105 -41.14 20.11 -38.39
CA ALA A 105 -39.71 19.85 -38.39
C ALA A 105 -39.14 19.79 -36.96
N ALA A 106 -39.48 20.76 -36.11
CA ALA A 106 -39.06 20.80 -34.71
C ALA A 106 -39.57 19.57 -33.93
N LYS A 107 -40.81 19.14 -34.16
CA LYS A 107 -41.38 17.97 -33.48
C LYS A 107 -40.80 16.63 -33.94
N LYS A 108 -40.51 16.48 -35.24
CA LYS A 108 -40.02 15.22 -35.81
C LYS A 108 -38.50 15.09 -35.76
N ALA A 109 -37.77 16.14 -36.15
CA ALA A 109 -36.30 16.13 -36.20
C ALA A 109 -35.65 16.56 -34.88
N GLY A 110 -36.36 17.33 -34.05
CA GLY A 110 -35.84 17.83 -32.77
C GLY A 110 -35.29 16.75 -31.84
N PRO A 111 -36.05 15.67 -31.53
CA PRO A 111 -35.55 14.61 -30.65
C PRO A 111 -34.32 13.89 -31.19
N SER A 112 -34.27 13.64 -32.50
CA SER A 112 -33.12 12.97 -33.13
C SER A 112 -31.88 13.85 -33.14
N LEU A 113 -32.04 15.16 -33.35
CA LEU A 113 -30.94 16.11 -33.33
C LEU A 113 -30.43 16.34 -31.90
N ALA A 114 -31.33 16.45 -30.92
CA ALA A 114 -30.96 16.56 -29.51
C ALA A 114 -30.14 15.35 -29.06
N ALA A 115 -30.61 14.13 -29.33
CA ALA A 115 -29.89 12.90 -28.99
C ALA A 115 -28.51 12.80 -29.66
N TYR A 116 -28.36 13.32 -30.88
CA TYR A 116 -27.07 13.36 -31.57
C TYR A 116 -26.10 14.34 -30.89
N LEU A 117 -26.56 15.55 -30.57
CA LEU A 117 -25.75 16.57 -29.91
C LEU A 117 -25.38 16.16 -28.47
N ASP A 118 -26.31 15.58 -27.73
CA ASP A 118 -26.06 15.07 -26.37
C ASP A 118 -25.00 13.96 -26.40
N LYS A 119 -25.07 13.04 -27.37
CA LYS A 119 -24.07 11.99 -27.55
C LYS A 119 -22.67 12.55 -27.85
N GLU A 120 -22.57 13.61 -28.65
CA GLU A 120 -21.29 14.24 -28.96
C GLU A 120 -20.69 14.90 -27.70
N VAL A 121 -21.50 15.61 -26.92
CA VAL A 121 -21.09 16.17 -25.64
C VAL A 121 -20.63 15.07 -24.67
N ASP A 122 -21.41 14.01 -24.51
CA ASP A 122 -21.06 12.87 -23.65
C ASP A 122 -19.74 12.21 -24.10
N SER A 123 -19.50 12.11 -25.41
CA SER A 123 -18.27 11.52 -25.93
C SER A 123 -17.03 12.35 -25.59
N ILE A 124 -17.15 13.68 -25.66
CA ILE A 124 -16.08 14.61 -25.29
C ILE A 124 -15.83 14.57 -23.79
N GLU A 125 -16.90 14.58 -22.98
CA GLU A 125 -16.80 14.52 -21.52
C GLU A 125 -16.16 13.19 -21.07
N ASN A 126 -16.57 12.07 -21.66
CA ASN A 126 -15.97 10.77 -21.37
C ASN A 126 -14.50 10.71 -21.75
N GLN A 127 -14.11 11.25 -22.91
CA GLN A 127 -12.70 11.28 -23.33
C GLN A 127 -11.83 12.10 -22.36
N TRP A 128 -12.33 13.24 -21.89
CA TRP A 128 -11.61 14.07 -20.92
C TRP A 128 -11.51 13.39 -19.56
N ASN A 129 -12.58 12.74 -19.10
CA ASN A 129 -12.58 11.98 -17.85
C ASN A 129 -11.63 10.78 -17.91
N GLU A 130 -11.64 10.02 -19.02
CA GLU A 130 -10.75 8.90 -19.25
C GLU A 130 -9.29 9.35 -19.21
N SER A 131 -8.93 10.37 -19.99
CA SER A 131 -7.58 10.95 -20.01
C SER A 131 -7.10 11.39 -18.62
N ARG A 132 -7.99 12.00 -17.83
CA ARG A 132 -7.71 12.37 -16.44
C ARG A 132 -7.46 11.14 -15.58
N THR A 133 -8.32 10.12 -15.67
CA THR A 133 -8.15 8.89 -14.87
C THR A 133 -6.88 8.13 -15.25
N ASP A 134 -6.52 8.08 -16.52
CA ASP A 134 -5.30 7.43 -16.98
C ASP A 134 -4.05 8.19 -16.53
N THR A 135 -4.11 9.52 -16.53
CA THR A 135 -3.02 10.35 -15.96
C THR A 135 -2.86 10.05 -14.47
N ILE A 136 -3.95 9.98 -13.71
CA ILE A 136 -3.91 9.63 -12.28
C ILE A 136 -3.28 8.25 -12.07
N LYS A 137 -3.74 7.23 -12.79
CA LYS A 137 -3.18 5.87 -12.70
C LYS A 137 -1.69 5.85 -13.04
N SER A 138 -1.28 6.51 -14.12
CA SER A 138 0.13 6.57 -14.52
C SER A 138 1.02 7.21 -13.45
N LEU A 139 0.51 8.22 -12.74
CA LEU A 139 1.21 8.86 -11.62
C LEU A 139 1.24 7.95 -10.39
N GLU A 140 0.16 7.24 -10.09
CA GLU A 140 0.10 6.25 -9.01
C GLU A 140 1.10 5.11 -9.23
N ASP A 141 1.13 4.56 -10.44
CA ASP A 141 2.08 3.50 -10.85
C ASP A 141 3.54 3.99 -10.74
N ALA A 142 3.82 5.23 -11.16
CA ALA A 142 5.14 5.84 -11.02
C ALA A 142 5.54 6.00 -9.53
N VAL A 143 4.61 6.42 -8.68
CA VAL A 143 4.85 6.53 -7.23
C VAL A 143 5.11 5.16 -6.60
N GLU A 144 4.40 4.11 -7.00
CA GLU A 144 4.65 2.75 -6.51
C GLU A 144 6.01 2.21 -6.96
N ALA A 145 6.38 2.43 -8.23
CA ALA A 145 7.68 2.06 -8.76
C ALA A 145 8.83 2.76 -8.00
N GLU A 146 8.69 4.04 -7.70
CA GLU A 146 9.66 4.82 -6.91
C GLU A 146 9.77 4.30 -5.48
N LYS A 147 8.65 4.01 -4.81
CA LYS A 147 8.67 3.39 -3.47
C LYS A 147 9.40 2.05 -3.49
N GLN A 148 9.19 1.24 -4.52
CA GLN A 148 9.89 -0.04 -4.68
C GLN A 148 11.39 0.17 -4.92
N ALA A 149 11.78 1.17 -5.70
CA ALA A 149 13.19 1.53 -5.90
C ALA A 149 13.86 1.98 -4.60
N GLN A 150 13.18 2.81 -3.80
CA GLN A 150 13.66 3.22 -2.47
C GLN A 150 13.84 2.02 -1.52
N TRP A 151 12.88 1.09 -1.51
CA TRP A 151 12.98 -0.14 -0.72
C TRP A 151 14.17 -1.01 -1.17
N ARG A 152 14.41 -1.14 -2.49
CA ARG A 152 15.58 -1.88 -3.02
C ARG A 152 16.90 -1.23 -2.59
N ALA A 153 16.98 0.10 -2.61
CA ALA A 153 18.17 0.82 -2.18
C ALA A 153 18.48 0.56 -0.69
N GLN A 154 17.46 0.60 0.17
CA GLN A 154 17.60 0.23 1.59
C GLN A 154 18.01 -1.24 1.77
N GLY A 155 17.44 -2.16 0.97
CA GLY A 155 17.81 -3.57 0.98
C GLY A 155 19.29 -3.81 0.62
N GLN A 156 19.87 -2.94 -0.22
CA GLN A 156 21.26 -3.03 -0.63
C GLN A 156 22.22 -2.74 0.55
N GLU A 157 21.88 -1.80 1.43
CA GLU A 157 22.63 -1.51 2.65
C GLU A 157 22.63 -2.72 3.59
N LEU A 158 21.45 -3.32 3.82
CA LEU A 158 21.30 -4.52 4.64
C LEU A 158 22.11 -5.70 4.08
N LEU A 159 22.13 -5.87 2.74
CA LEU A 159 22.92 -6.91 2.09
C LEU A 159 24.42 -6.72 2.32
N ILE A 160 24.92 -5.48 2.26
CA ILE A 160 26.32 -5.16 2.55
C ILE A 160 26.64 -5.42 4.02
N GLN A 161 25.73 -5.05 4.94
CA GLN A 161 25.90 -5.33 6.37
C GLN A 161 25.98 -6.84 6.63
N ALA A 162 25.03 -7.62 6.08
CA ALA A 162 25.03 -9.08 6.20
C ALA A 162 26.32 -9.72 5.65
N LYS A 163 26.85 -9.21 4.53
CA LYS A 163 28.15 -9.66 4.00
C LYS A 163 29.31 -9.36 4.96
N LYS A 164 29.36 -8.16 5.53
CA LYS A 164 30.40 -7.79 6.52
C LYS A 164 30.34 -8.71 7.74
N GLU A 165 29.15 -8.92 8.29
CA GLU A 165 28.93 -9.80 9.44
C GLU A 165 29.32 -11.26 9.13
N ASN A 166 28.98 -11.76 7.94
CA ASN A 166 29.37 -13.11 7.53
C ASN A 166 30.90 -13.28 7.47
N VAL A 167 31.62 -12.31 6.91
CA VAL A 167 33.09 -12.33 6.88
C VAL A 167 33.69 -12.27 8.29
N LEU A 168 33.13 -11.46 9.18
CA LEU A 168 33.56 -11.42 10.59
C LEU A 168 33.34 -12.75 11.29
N LEU A 169 32.18 -13.38 11.10
CA LEU A 169 31.88 -14.71 11.65
C LEU A 169 32.85 -15.77 11.12
N GLN A 170 33.18 -15.75 9.82
CA GLN A 170 34.18 -16.66 9.25
C GLN A 170 35.57 -16.45 9.86
N LEU A 171 35.97 -15.19 10.05
CA LEU A 171 37.25 -14.86 10.67
C LEU A 171 37.32 -15.35 12.13
N GLU A 172 36.27 -15.12 12.91
CA GLU A 172 36.18 -15.62 14.29
C GLU A 172 36.15 -17.15 14.34
N ALA A 173 35.44 -17.80 13.43
CA ALA A 173 35.40 -19.26 13.33
C ALA A 173 36.81 -19.83 13.08
N ALA A 174 37.53 -19.29 12.09
CA ALA A 174 38.90 -19.70 11.79
C ALA A 174 39.86 -19.43 12.98
N TYR A 175 39.68 -18.33 13.70
CA TYR A 175 40.46 -18.05 14.89
C TYR A 175 40.20 -19.07 16.01
N ARG A 176 38.93 -19.37 16.31
CA ARG A 176 38.55 -20.38 17.32
C ARG A 176 39.02 -21.78 16.91
N GLU A 177 38.94 -22.13 15.63
CA GLU A 177 39.46 -23.40 15.10
C GLU A 177 40.97 -23.53 15.34
N ARG A 178 41.75 -22.49 15.05
CA ARG A 178 43.21 -22.49 15.31
C ARG A 178 43.54 -22.66 16.79
N LEU A 179 42.80 -21.98 17.68
CA LEU A 179 42.96 -22.14 19.13
C LEU A 179 42.61 -23.56 19.59
N MET A 180 41.50 -24.12 19.09
CA MET A 180 41.09 -25.48 19.42
C MET A 180 42.07 -26.53 18.91
N ASN A 181 42.67 -26.32 17.74
CA ASN A 181 43.72 -27.19 17.21
C ASN A 181 44.96 -27.18 18.13
N ALA A 182 45.42 -26.01 18.55
CA ALA A 182 46.54 -25.90 19.49
C ALA A 182 46.23 -26.55 20.84
N TYR A 183 45.04 -26.30 21.40
CA TYR A 183 44.57 -26.91 22.64
C TYR A 183 44.53 -28.45 22.53
N THR A 184 43.97 -28.97 21.45
CA THR A 184 43.84 -30.42 21.21
C THR A 184 45.20 -31.09 21.08
N GLU A 185 46.16 -30.47 20.40
CA GLU A 185 47.53 -31.00 20.28
C GLU A 185 48.27 -31.03 21.62
N VAL A 186 48.14 -29.98 22.44
CA VAL A 186 48.74 -29.95 23.78
C VAL A 186 48.09 -31.01 24.67
N LYS A 187 46.77 -31.11 24.67
CA LYS A 187 46.04 -32.15 25.40
C LYS A 187 46.47 -33.54 24.95
N ARG A 188 46.59 -33.80 23.65
CA ARG A 188 47.04 -35.09 23.11
C ARG A 188 48.42 -35.49 23.64
N ARG A 189 49.35 -34.53 23.79
CA ARG A 189 50.68 -34.79 24.37
C ARG A 189 50.60 -35.11 25.87
N LEU A 190 49.78 -34.40 26.62
CA LEU A 190 49.56 -34.66 28.05
C LEU A 190 48.90 -36.02 28.28
N ASP A 191 47.83 -36.32 27.54
CA ASP A 191 47.13 -37.59 27.59
C ASP A 191 48.09 -38.75 27.23
N TYR A 192 48.94 -38.57 26.23
CA TYR A 192 49.98 -39.55 25.88
C TYR A 192 50.96 -39.82 27.05
N GLN A 193 51.42 -38.78 27.74
CA GLN A 193 52.33 -38.96 28.89
C GLN A 193 51.63 -39.64 30.07
N LEU A 194 50.37 -39.29 30.34
CA LEU A 194 49.57 -39.92 31.37
C LEU A 194 49.35 -41.41 31.07
N GLU A 195 48.99 -41.74 29.83
CA GLU A 195 48.82 -43.13 29.40
C GLU A 195 50.15 -43.92 29.46
N LYS A 196 51.26 -43.31 29.04
CA LYS A 196 52.58 -43.94 29.18
C LYS A 196 52.89 -44.28 30.63
N SER A 197 52.67 -43.34 31.56
CA SER A 197 52.89 -43.56 33.00
C SER A 197 51.97 -44.65 33.56
N ASN A 198 50.69 -44.66 33.15
CA ASN A 198 49.74 -45.68 33.55
C ASN A 198 50.15 -47.07 33.04
N VAL A 199 50.66 -47.17 31.80
CA VAL A 199 51.16 -48.41 31.21
C VAL A 199 52.42 -48.89 31.93
N GLU A 200 53.39 -48.01 32.21
CA GLU A 200 54.60 -48.35 32.96
C GLU A 200 54.26 -48.88 34.36
N ARG A 201 53.34 -48.23 35.08
CA ARG A 201 52.87 -48.69 36.40
C ARG A 201 52.16 -50.03 36.31
N ARG A 202 51.38 -50.26 35.25
CA ARG A 202 50.70 -51.55 35.02
C ARG A 202 51.71 -52.66 34.69
N LEU A 203 52.73 -52.37 33.90
CA LEU A 203 53.79 -53.30 33.54
C LEU A 203 54.64 -53.68 34.76
N SER A 204 55.04 -52.69 35.57
CA SER A 204 55.81 -52.93 36.80
C SER A 204 54.99 -53.73 37.81
N GLN A 205 53.70 -53.44 37.97
CA GLN A 205 52.81 -54.23 38.81
C GLN A 205 52.69 -55.67 38.33
N LYS A 206 52.49 -55.90 37.02
CA LYS A 206 52.46 -57.26 36.44
C LYS A 206 53.78 -57.99 36.67
N HIS A 207 54.90 -57.37 36.35
CA HIS A 207 56.22 -57.97 36.55
C HIS A 207 56.48 -58.31 38.03
N MET A 208 56.11 -57.42 38.95
CA MET A 208 56.23 -57.66 40.39
C MET A 208 55.38 -58.86 40.83
N VAL A 209 54.12 -58.94 40.38
CA VAL A 209 53.24 -60.09 40.66
C VAL A 209 53.84 -61.38 40.10
N ASP A 210 54.27 -61.39 38.84
CA ASP A 210 54.88 -62.56 38.19
C ASP A 210 56.18 -62.98 38.89
N TRP A 211 57.00 -62.02 39.32
CA TRP A 211 58.24 -62.28 40.07
C TRP A 211 57.93 -62.87 41.46
N ILE A 212 56.96 -62.32 42.20
CA ILE A 212 56.53 -62.86 43.50
C ILE A 212 56.01 -64.28 43.31
N VAL A 213 55.10 -64.51 42.35
CA VAL A 213 54.55 -65.84 42.05
C VAL A 213 55.66 -66.82 41.66
N SER A 214 56.61 -66.42 40.81
CA SER A 214 57.74 -67.26 40.41
C SER A 214 58.68 -67.61 41.57
N ASN A 215 58.95 -66.67 42.48
CA ASN A 215 59.81 -66.95 43.63
C ASN A 215 59.09 -67.79 44.69
N VAL A 216 57.81 -67.54 44.94
CA VAL A 216 57.00 -68.36 45.84
C VAL A 216 56.91 -69.80 45.32
N THR A 217 56.59 -69.99 44.04
CA THR A 217 56.55 -71.33 43.42
C THR A 217 57.90 -72.05 43.44
N LYS A 218 59.03 -71.34 43.29
CA LYS A 218 60.37 -71.92 43.42
C LYS A 218 60.78 -72.22 44.86
N ALA A 219 60.32 -71.43 45.83
CA ALA A 219 60.66 -71.60 47.24
C ALA A 219 59.84 -72.71 47.92
N ILE A 220 58.66 -73.02 47.39
CA ILE A 220 57.87 -74.17 47.84
C ILE A 220 58.62 -75.45 47.48
N THR A 221 59.15 -76.12 48.49
CA THR A 221 59.78 -77.44 48.34
C THR A 221 58.70 -78.53 48.30
N PRO A 222 58.93 -79.68 47.62
CA PRO A 222 57.95 -80.78 47.59
C PRO A 222 57.55 -81.29 48.98
N ASP A 223 58.44 -81.15 49.96
CA ASP A 223 58.17 -81.53 51.35
C ASP A 223 57.26 -80.53 52.07
N GLN A 224 57.34 -79.24 51.74
CA GLN A 224 56.40 -78.23 52.23
C GLN A 224 55.00 -78.39 51.62
N GLU A 225 54.88 -78.82 50.36
CA GLU A 225 53.58 -79.15 49.77
C GLU A 225 52.91 -80.32 50.49
N LYS A 226 53.68 -81.38 50.82
CA LYS A 226 53.17 -82.50 51.62
C LYS A 226 52.72 -82.06 53.01
N GLN A 227 53.53 -81.26 53.71
CA GLN A 227 53.15 -80.72 55.01
C GLN A 227 51.92 -79.82 54.94
N ALA A 228 51.76 -79.03 53.88
CA ALA A 228 50.56 -78.22 53.67
C ALA A 228 49.32 -79.09 53.41
N LEU A 229 49.44 -80.16 52.60
CA LEU A 229 48.37 -81.14 52.39
C LEU A 229 47.99 -81.86 53.69
N ASP A 230 48.97 -82.29 54.48
CA ASP A 230 48.72 -82.91 55.79
C ASP A 230 48.02 -81.94 56.74
N ARG A 231 48.39 -80.65 56.70
CA ARG A 231 47.71 -79.61 57.48
C ARG A 231 46.28 -79.37 56.99
N CYS A 232 46.04 -79.38 55.68
CA CYS A 232 44.69 -79.31 55.12
C CYS A 232 43.83 -80.53 55.50
N ILE A 233 44.42 -81.73 55.56
CA ILE A 233 43.74 -82.93 56.06
C ILE A 233 43.41 -82.77 57.55
N ALA A 234 44.33 -82.22 58.34
CA ALA A 234 44.10 -81.93 59.76
C ALA A 234 43.00 -80.88 59.96
N ASP A 235 42.98 -79.81 59.15
CA ASP A 235 41.97 -78.76 59.21
C ASP A 235 40.59 -79.28 58.75
N LEU A 236 40.53 -80.11 57.70
CA LEU A 236 39.31 -80.80 57.28
C LEU A 236 38.82 -81.79 58.33
N ALA A 237 39.72 -82.52 59.00
CA ALA A 237 39.36 -83.38 60.12
C ALA A 237 38.82 -82.58 61.32
N ALA A 238 39.40 -81.41 61.61
CA ALA A 238 38.92 -80.50 62.64
C ALA A 238 37.55 -79.89 62.30
N ILE A 239 37.29 -79.57 61.03
CA ILE A 239 36.00 -79.07 60.55
C ILE A 239 34.95 -80.20 60.51
N ALA A 240 35.32 -81.41 60.10
CA ALA A 240 34.43 -82.58 60.06
C ALA A 240 34.10 -83.15 61.45
N GLY A 241 34.98 -82.98 62.43
CA GLY A 241 34.73 -83.29 63.84
C GLY A 241 33.83 -82.26 64.55
N ARG A 242 33.54 -81.13 63.89
CA ARG A 242 32.58 -80.12 64.37
C ARG A 242 31.17 -80.55 63.94
N LYS A 243 30.49 -81.30 64.81
CA LYS A 243 29.02 -81.44 64.79
C LYS A 243 28.36 -80.16 65.31
#